data_AF-I1J283-F1
#
_entry.id   AF-I1J283-F1
#
_cell.length_a   1.000
_cell.length_b   1.000
_cell.length_c   1.000
_cell.angle_alpha   90.00
_cell.angle_beta   90.00
_cell.angle_gamma   90.00
#
_symmetry.space_group_name_H-M   'P 1'
#
loop_
_entity.id
_entity.type
_entity.pdbx_description
1 polymer ?
#
loop_
_entity_poly.entity_id
_entity_poly.type
_entity_poly.pdbx_seq_one_letter_code
_entity_poly.pdbx_strand_id
1 'polypeptide(L)'
;MAAKSTSSSSCFSFLREALLLPTRNPKLFTPVLLFLFVASMVAPLTNVLCIQPLAADLGHLAAETKNTDPTSAEYARILEETQRDATKILAAAAALLLVALPLAFAKQILAFSAASTTHSGGRYSLAELLRALTTKGSGALNLKGPCITIAVVTVLEVSSMALLGALLYAMIGGRGSSKSGVIFVVLGLLFVLAVIAFLYLNVVAMVGVAASVVDGEGCRGLRALRRAWGLMTRVKWKKGFVLLLPAYLLPTLVAPLYAFGMMYAKTSMAIGLCLLSVYALLSSACELFAIAAATVYYYQAMEGREGTTACDHDAKIPTGETNV
;
A
#
# COMPACT_ATOMS: atom_id res chain seq x y z
N MET A 1 -13.41 33.64 -28.41
CA MET A 1 -14.60 33.05 -27.75
C MET A 1 -14.40 31.53 -27.73
N ALA A 2 -13.95 30.98 -26.61
CA ALA A 2 -13.78 29.54 -26.43
C ALA A 2 -14.89 29.06 -25.50
N ALA A 3 -15.67 28.09 -25.96
CA ALA A 3 -16.72 27.45 -25.18
C ALA A 3 -16.09 26.82 -23.93
N LYS A 4 -16.33 27.46 -22.78
CA LYS A 4 -16.08 26.91 -21.45
C LYS A 4 -16.91 25.64 -21.35
N SER A 5 -16.27 24.48 -21.51
CA SER A 5 -16.89 23.20 -21.26
C SER A 5 -17.21 23.12 -19.77
N THR A 6 -18.43 23.48 -19.42
CA THR A 6 -19.12 23.11 -18.19
C THR A 6 -19.25 21.58 -18.17
N SER A 7 -18.13 20.89 -17.95
CA SER A 7 -18.14 19.47 -17.67
C SER A 7 -18.43 19.27 -16.19
N SER A 8 -19.53 18.57 -15.91
CA SER A 8 -19.94 18.18 -14.56
C SER A 8 -18.74 17.66 -13.77
N SER A 9 -18.45 18.27 -12.61
CA SER A 9 -17.42 17.86 -11.65
C SER A 9 -17.76 16.48 -11.05
N SER A 10 -17.66 15.43 -11.87
CA SER A 10 -17.90 14.05 -11.46
C SER A 10 -16.87 13.63 -10.40
N CYS A 11 -17.32 12.84 -9.42
CA CYS A 11 -16.46 12.29 -8.37
C CYS A 11 -15.26 11.50 -8.94
N PHE A 12 -15.39 11.02 -10.18
CA PHE A 12 -14.45 10.12 -10.85
C PHE A 12 -13.46 10.83 -11.78
N SER A 13 -13.49 12.15 -11.91
CA SER A 13 -12.62 12.88 -12.86
C SER A 13 -11.13 12.60 -12.61
N PHE A 14 -10.72 12.54 -11.34
CA PHE A 14 -9.34 12.25 -10.96
C PHE A 14 -8.93 10.80 -11.27
N LEU A 15 -9.85 9.82 -11.17
CA LEU A 15 -9.55 8.43 -11.55
C LEU A 15 -9.33 8.31 -13.05
N ARG A 16 -10.14 9.00 -13.86
CA ARG A 16 -9.95 9.03 -15.31
C ARG A 16 -8.59 9.62 -15.67
N GLU A 17 -8.20 10.71 -15.01
CA GLU A 17 -6.88 11.32 -15.23
C GLU A 17 -5.73 10.41 -14.74
N ALA A 18 -5.91 9.71 -13.63
CA ALA A 18 -4.96 8.73 -13.13
C ALA A 18 -4.76 7.53 -14.07
N LEU A 19 -5.82 7.08 -14.78
CA LEU A 19 -5.71 6.04 -15.81
C LEU A 19 -4.90 6.50 -17.03
N LEU A 20 -4.92 7.81 -17.33
CA LEU A 20 -4.22 8.37 -18.49
C LEU A 20 -2.74 8.66 -18.19
N LEU A 21 -2.36 8.83 -16.93
CA LEU A 21 -0.97 9.12 -16.52
C LEU A 21 0.07 8.16 -17.13
N PRO A 22 -0.10 6.82 -17.08
CA PRO A 22 0.82 5.90 -17.73
C PRO A 22 0.96 6.10 -19.24
N THR A 23 -0.13 6.47 -19.92
CA THR A 23 -0.13 6.73 -21.38
C THR A 23 0.56 8.04 -21.74
N ARG A 24 0.61 9.00 -20.80
CA ARG A 24 1.31 10.30 -21.00
C ARG A 24 2.83 10.15 -20.94
N ASN A 25 3.36 9.19 -20.19
CA ASN A 25 4.79 8.89 -20.13
C ASN A 25 5.09 7.38 -20.08
N PRO A 26 4.86 6.64 -21.17
CA PRO A 26 5.05 5.20 -21.19
C PRO A 26 6.51 4.78 -20.96
N LYS A 27 7.47 5.65 -21.31
CA LYS A 27 8.91 5.43 -21.11
C LYS A 27 9.29 5.34 -19.63
N LEU A 28 8.52 5.97 -18.74
CA LEU A 28 8.71 5.89 -17.29
C LEU A 28 7.83 4.81 -16.66
N PHE A 29 6.54 4.78 -17.01
CA PHE A 29 5.60 3.89 -16.34
C PHE A 29 5.80 2.41 -16.68
N THR A 30 6.26 2.07 -17.89
CA THR A 30 6.56 0.68 -18.28
C THR A 30 7.64 0.06 -17.40
N PRO A 31 8.84 0.66 -17.27
CA PRO A 31 9.88 0.07 -16.43
C PRO A 31 9.57 0.19 -14.93
N VAL A 32 8.80 1.19 -14.49
CA VAL A 32 8.29 1.26 -13.11
C VAL A 32 7.35 0.09 -12.81
N LEU A 33 6.39 -0.19 -13.69
CA LEU A 33 5.49 -1.34 -13.56
C LEU A 33 6.27 -2.66 -13.54
N LEU A 34 7.27 -2.81 -14.42
CA LEU A 34 8.14 -3.99 -14.43
C LEU A 34 8.88 -4.15 -13.09
N PHE A 35 9.41 -3.07 -12.52
CA PHE A 35 10.03 -3.09 -11.21
C PHE A 35 9.05 -3.51 -10.11
N LEU A 36 7.84 -2.94 -10.08
CA LEU A 36 6.79 -3.33 -9.12
C LEU A 36 6.40 -4.80 -9.28
N PHE A 37 6.32 -5.30 -10.51
CA PHE A 37 6.02 -6.70 -10.81
C PHE A 37 7.10 -7.65 -10.28
N VAL A 38 8.37 -7.41 -10.65
CA VAL A 38 9.51 -8.21 -10.18
C VAL A 38 9.60 -8.17 -8.66
N ALA A 39 9.41 -6.99 -8.07
CA ALA A 39 9.41 -6.82 -6.63
C ALA A 39 8.29 -7.63 -5.94
N SER A 40 7.09 -7.62 -6.51
CA SER A 40 5.94 -8.34 -5.98
C SER A 40 6.04 -9.86 -6.16
N MET A 41 6.93 -10.33 -7.05
CA MET A 41 7.24 -11.75 -7.24
C MET A 41 8.19 -12.33 -6.21
N VAL A 42 8.98 -11.51 -5.51
CA VAL A 42 9.98 -11.99 -4.54
C VAL A 42 9.33 -12.84 -3.44
N ALA A 43 8.30 -12.31 -2.76
CA ALA A 43 7.66 -13.02 -1.65
C ALA A 43 6.94 -14.33 -2.08
N PRO A 44 6.08 -14.33 -3.13
CA PRO A 44 5.50 -15.57 -3.63
C PRO A 44 6.54 -16.62 -4.06
N LEU A 45 7.61 -16.18 -4.73
CA LEU A 45 8.65 -17.09 -5.21
C LEU A 45 9.43 -17.71 -4.04
N THR A 46 9.84 -16.91 -3.05
CA THR A 46 10.47 -17.43 -1.81
C THR A 46 9.54 -18.39 -1.08
N ASN A 47 8.24 -18.10 -1.04
CA ASN A 47 7.28 -18.97 -0.38
C ASN A 47 7.17 -20.33 -1.07
N VAL A 48 7.05 -20.36 -2.39
CA VAL A 48 6.95 -21.59 -3.18
C VAL A 48 8.26 -22.37 -3.21
N LEU A 49 9.40 -21.70 -3.38
CA LEU A 49 10.70 -22.36 -3.55
C LEU A 49 11.38 -22.79 -2.24
N CYS A 50 11.16 -22.04 -1.16
CA CYS A 50 11.91 -22.25 0.09
C CYS A 50 11.00 -22.68 1.24
N ILE A 51 9.91 -21.96 1.46
CA ILE A 51 9.08 -22.16 2.67
C ILE A 51 8.17 -23.37 2.53
N GLN A 52 7.47 -23.54 1.40
CA GLN A 52 6.59 -24.68 1.17
C GLN A 52 7.27 -26.05 1.25
N PRO A 53 8.44 -26.30 0.62
CA PRO A 53 9.10 -27.60 0.74
C PRO A 53 9.53 -27.89 2.18
N LEU A 54 10.18 -26.93 2.85
CA LEU A 54 10.58 -27.10 4.25
C LEU A 54 9.38 -27.30 5.18
N ALA A 55 8.25 -26.64 4.93
CA ALA A 55 7.05 -26.83 5.71
C ALA A 55 6.43 -28.22 5.50
N ALA A 56 6.57 -28.79 4.29
CA ALA A 56 6.13 -30.16 4.01
C ALA A 56 7.03 -31.19 4.73
N ASP A 57 8.35 -30.99 4.70
CA ASP A 57 9.32 -31.83 5.42
C ASP A 57 9.07 -31.80 6.93
N LEU A 58 8.86 -30.60 7.48
CA LEU A 58 8.50 -30.41 8.90
C LEU A 58 7.18 -31.13 9.26
N GLY A 59 6.21 -31.11 8.34
CA GLY A 59 4.94 -31.83 8.50
C GLY A 59 5.11 -33.35 8.53
N HIS A 60 6.02 -33.88 7.70
CA HIS A 60 6.36 -35.30 7.70
C HIS A 60 7.07 -35.70 9.01
N LEU A 61 8.10 -34.95 9.41
CA LEU A 61 8.82 -35.19 10.66
C LEU A 61 7.90 -35.07 11.90
N ALA A 62 6.97 -34.13 11.90
CA ALA A 62 5.96 -34.01 12.96
C ALA A 62 4.98 -35.20 13.00
N ALA A 63 4.66 -35.81 11.86
CA ALA A 63 3.86 -37.02 11.81
C ALA A 63 4.66 -38.25 12.28
N GLU A 64 5.94 -38.30 11.94
CA GLU A 64 6.88 -39.37 12.33
C GLU A 64 7.14 -39.35 13.84
N THR A 65 7.48 -38.19 14.42
CA THR A 65 7.66 -38.01 15.89
C THR A 65 6.48 -38.51 16.72
N LYS A 66 5.25 -38.38 16.24
CA LYS A 66 4.05 -38.85 16.95
C LYS A 66 4.01 -40.37 17.11
N ASN A 67 4.67 -41.09 16.20
CA ASN A 67 4.66 -42.56 16.13
C ASN A 67 5.98 -43.20 16.59
N THR A 68 6.98 -42.40 16.99
CA THR A 68 8.31 -42.88 17.40
C THR A 68 8.46 -42.87 18.92
N ASP A 69 9.11 -43.88 19.49
CA ASP A 69 9.36 -43.96 20.93
C ASP A 69 10.29 -42.82 21.41
N PRO A 70 9.91 -42.07 22.46
CA PRO A 70 10.60 -40.86 22.90
C PRO A 70 11.98 -41.11 23.52
N THR A 71 12.29 -42.35 23.89
CA THR A 71 13.58 -42.76 24.47
C THR A 71 14.55 -43.32 23.42
N SER A 72 14.12 -43.40 22.15
CA SER A 72 14.93 -43.93 21.05
C SER A 72 15.91 -42.89 20.51
N ALA A 73 17.05 -43.36 19.98
CA ALA A 73 17.99 -42.50 19.26
C ALA A 73 17.38 -41.93 17.96
N GLU A 74 16.37 -42.61 17.41
CA GLU A 74 15.62 -42.20 16.24
C GLU A 74 14.77 -40.95 16.54
N TYR A 75 14.11 -40.89 17.70
CA TYR A 75 13.40 -39.70 18.15
C TYR A 75 14.31 -38.47 18.30
N ALA A 76 15.51 -38.65 18.87
CA ALA A 76 16.49 -37.57 18.99
C ALA A 76 16.93 -37.03 17.62
N ARG A 77 17.12 -37.91 16.64
CA ARG A 77 17.46 -37.53 15.26
C ARG A 77 16.35 -36.73 14.58
N ILE A 78 15.10 -37.17 14.70
CA ILE A 78 13.94 -36.48 14.10
C ILE A 78 13.78 -35.08 14.73
N LEU A 79 14.02 -34.94 16.04
CA LEU A 79 13.96 -33.65 16.72
C LEU A 79 15.05 -32.68 16.22
N GLU A 80 16.28 -33.15 16.05
CA GLU A 80 17.37 -32.35 15.47
C GLU A 80 17.06 -31.91 14.03
N GLU A 81 16.47 -32.78 13.21
CA GLU A 81 16.07 -32.49 11.84
C GLU A 81 14.93 -31.45 11.80
N THR A 82 13.94 -31.62 12.68
CA THR A 82 12.85 -30.65 12.86
C THR A 82 13.39 -29.27 13.27
N GLN A 83 14.33 -29.21 14.21
CA GLN A 83 14.94 -27.95 14.65
C GLN A 83 15.76 -27.31 13.51
N ARG A 84 16.49 -28.12 12.74
CA ARG A 84 17.26 -27.66 11.58
C ARG A 84 16.35 -27.07 10.50
N ASP A 85 15.22 -27.70 10.20
CA ASP A 85 14.31 -27.18 9.18
C ASP A 85 13.51 -25.98 9.67
N ALA A 86 13.11 -25.95 10.94
CA ALA A 86 12.51 -24.77 11.56
C ALA A 86 13.46 -23.55 11.53
N THR A 87 14.75 -23.76 11.83
CA THR A 87 15.75 -22.67 11.76
C THR A 87 15.99 -22.19 10.34
N LYS A 88 15.99 -23.07 9.34
CA LYS A 88 16.04 -22.66 7.91
C LYS A 88 14.79 -21.87 7.50
N ILE A 89 13.59 -22.26 7.93
CA ILE A 89 12.35 -21.48 7.68
C ILE A 89 12.48 -20.09 8.31
N LEU A 90 12.92 -20.00 9.56
CA LEU A 90 13.12 -18.74 10.25
C LEU A 90 14.15 -17.86 9.53
N ALA A 91 15.26 -18.44 9.09
CA ALA A 91 16.28 -17.73 8.31
C ALA A 91 15.73 -17.22 6.97
N ALA A 92 14.96 -18.05 6.25
CA ALA A 92 14.32 -17.65 5.00
C ALA A 92 13.30 -16.51 5.21
N ALA A 93 12.50 -16.58 6.27
CA ALA A 93 11.56 -15.52 6.63
C ALA A 93 12.28 -14.21 7.03
N ALA A 94 13.37 -14.31 7.81
CA ALA A 94 14.18 -13.15 8.18
C ALA A 94 14.85 -12.52 6.94
N ALA A 95 15.42 -13.32 6.05
CA ALA A 95 15.98 -12.86 4.79
C ALA A 95 14.92 -12.19 3.91
N LEU A 96 13.72 -12.79 3.82
CA LEU A 96 12.61 -12.20 3.08
C LEU A 96 12.20 -10.85 3.67
N LEU A 97 12.14 -10.70 4.99
CA LEU A 97 11.82 -9.43 5.65
C LEU A 97 12.87 -8.35 5.35
N LEU A 98 14.16 -8.71 5.42
CA LEU A 98 15.28 -7.82 5.12
C LEU A 98 15.26 -7.31 3.67
N VAL A 99 14.75 -8.11 2.73
CA VAL A 99 14.63 -7.72 1.32
C VAL A 99 13.32 -7.00 1.03
N ALA A 100 12.20 -7.50 1.56
CA ALA A 100 10.86 -7.00 1.27
C ALA A 100 10.65 -5.57 1.79
N LEU A 101 11.21 -5.23 2.95
CA LEU A 101 11.04 -3.90 3.54
C LEU A 101 11.68 -2.78 2.69
N PRO A 102 12.98 -2.82 2.34
CA PRO A 102 13.56 -1.85 1.41
C PRO A 102 12.84 -1.80 0.06
N LEU A 103 12.40 -2.96 -0.43
CA LEU A 103 11.72 -3.06 -1.71
C LEU A 103 10.34 -2.39 -1.68
N ALA A 104 9.59 -2.51 -0.59
CA ALA A 104 8.33 -1.80 -0.38
C ALA A 104 8.53 -0.28 -0.40
N PHE A 105 9.57 0.22 0.28
CA PHE A 105 9.94 1.63 0.22
C PHE A 105 10.30 2.07 -1.20
N ALA A 106 11.13 1.29 -1.89
CA ALA A 106 11.53 1.59 -3.26
C ALA A 106 10.35 1.65 -4.22
N LYS A 107 9.39 0.70 -4.12
CA LYS A 107 8.15 0.70 -4.91
C LYS A 107 7.37 2.01 -4.72
N GLN A 108 7.12 2.39 -3.46
CA GLN A 108 6.34 3.59 -3.17
C GLN A 108 7.05 4.86 -3.64
N ILE A 109 8.33 5.04 -3.31
CA ILE A 109 9.11 6.20 -3.74
C ILE A 109 9.08 6.32 -5.27
N LEU A 110 9.40 5.23 -5.98
CA LEU A 110 9.50 5.25 -7.42
C LEU A 110 8.14 5.54 -8.08
N ALA A 111 7.07 4.90 -7.60
CA ALA A 111 5.73 5.08 -8.15
C ALA A 111 5.17 6.48 -7.87
N PHE A 112 5.30 7.01 -6.64
CA PHE A 112 4.86 8.37 -6.33
C PHE A 112 5.68 9.43 -7.06
N SER A 113 7.01 9.25 -7.17
CA SER A 113 7.85 10.18 -7.93
C SER A 113 7.54 10.12 -9.43
N ALA A 114 7.26 8.95 -10.00
CA ALA A 114 6.84 8.82 -11.40
C ALA A 114 5.48 9.48 -11.66
N ALA A 115 4.51 9.27 -10.76
CA ALA A 115 3.20 9.90 -10.84
C ALA A 115 3.29 11.43 -10.70
N SER A 116 4.04 11.92 -9.72
CA SER A 116 4.21 13.36 -9.46
C SER A 116 4.89 14.08 -10.61
N THR A 117 6.04 13.56 -11.08
CA THR A 117 6.80 14.18 -12.17
C THR A 117 6.05 14.15 -13.50
N THR A 118 5.28 13.11 -13.77
CA THR A 118 4.47 13.05 -15.00
C THR A 118 3.24 13.95 -14.92
N HIS A 119 2.62 14.06 -13.73
CA HIS A 119 1.47 14.96 -13.54
C HIS A 119 1.86 16.43 -13.67
N SER A 120 3.04 16.82 -13.16
CA SER A 120 3.58 18.18 -13.32
C SER A 120 4.07 18.51 -14.74
N GLY A 121 3.93 17.58 -15.70
CA GLY A 121 4.32 17.76 -17.10
C GLY A 121 5.75 17.34 -17.43
N GLY A 122 6.51 16.83 -16.45
CA GLY A 122 7.85 16.28 -16.67
C GLY A 122 7.83 14.98 -17.47
N ARG A 123 8.77 14.84 -18.40
CA ARG A 123 8.93 13.65 -19.26
C ARG A 123 10.22 12.89 -18.95
N TYR A 124 10.39 12.54 -17.68
CA TYR A 124 11.54 11.78 -17.21
C TYR A 124 11.53 10.37 -17.79
N SER A 125 12.69 9.85 -18.15
CA SER A 125 12.94 8.40 -18.27
C SER A 125 13.25 7.79 -16.89
N LEU A 126 13.19 6.45 -16.76
CA LEU A 126 13.55 5.80 -15.49
C LEU A 126 14.97 6.17 -15.04
N ALA A 127 15.93 6.21 -15.96
CA ALA A 127 17.32 6.55 -15.64
C ALA A 127 17.47 8.00 -15.13
N GLU A 128 16.73 8.94 -15.71
CA GLU A 128 16.70 10.33 -15.25
C GLU A 128 16.03 10.45 -13.89
N LEU A 129 14.94 9.72 -13.66
CA LEU A 129 14.28 9.70 -12.35
C LEU A 129 15.22 9.13 -11.29
N LEU A 130 15.88 8.00 -11.57
CA LEU A 130 16.86 7.41 -10.66
C LEU A 130 18.03 8.36 -10.39
N ARG A 131 18.57 9.01 -11.42
CA ARG A 131 19.61 10.05 -11.25
C ARG A 131 19.13 11.19 -10.37
N ALA A 132 17.91 11.69 -10.59
CA ALA A 132 17.32 12.75 -9.77
C ALA A 132 17.10 12.30 -8.31
N LEU A 133 16.81 11.03 -8.07
CA LEU A 133 16.69 10.47 -6.72
C LEU A 133 18.06 10.27 -6.04
N THR A 134 19.11 9.91 -6.79
CA THR A 134 20.45 9.62 -6.23
C THR A 134 21.37 10.82 -6.12
N THR A 135 21.16 11.85 -6.95
CA THR A 135 22.00 13.05 -6.92
C THR A 135 21.68 13.90 -5.69
N LYS A 136 22.67 14.65 -5.21
CA LYS A 136 22.53 15.56 -4.06
C LYS A 136 22.88 16.97 -4.55
N GLY A 137 21.88 17.81 -4.82
CA GLY A 137 22.08 19.15 -5.40
C GLY A 137 20.84 19.76 -6.06
N SER A 138 21.03 20.80 -6.86
CA SER A 138 19.99 21.67 -7.48
C SER A 138 18.92 20.93 -8.32
N GLY A 139 19.17 19.69 -8.74
CA GLY A 139 18.21 18.85 -9.48
C GLY A 139 17.73 17.60 -8.73
N ALA A 140 18.03 17.49 -7.44
CA ALA A 140 17.74 16.30 -6.63
C ALA A 140 16.31 16.28 -6.10
N LEU A 141 15.64 15.14 -6.22
CA LEU A 141 14.38 14.87 -5.52
C LEU A 141 14.69 14.65 -4.03
N ASN A 142 14.05 15.42 -3.15
CA ASN A 142 14.29 15.30 -1.71
C ASN A 142 13.63 14.04 -1.14
N LEU A 143 14.36 12.92 -1.18
CA LEU A 143 13.94 11.61 -0.67
C LEU A 143 13.65 11.57 0.83
N LYS A 144 14.28 12.45 1.61
CA LYS A 144 14.19 12.40 3.07
C LYS A 144 12.75 12.58 3.56
N GLY A 145 11.98 13.44 2.90
CA GLY A 145 10.57 13.65 3.22
C GLY A 145 9.72 12.40 3.00
N PRO A 146 9.63 11.91 1.75
CA PRO A 146 8.89 10.70 1.42
C PRO A 146 9.32 9.49 2.24
N CYS A 147 10.62 9.26 2.45
CA CYS A 147 11.09 8.13 3.27
C CYS A 147 10.57 8.20 4.71
N ILE A 148 10.60 9.37 5.36
CA ILE A 148 10.07 9.54 6.72
C ILE A 148 8.56 9.31 6.73
N THR A 149 7.84 9.85 5.74
CA THR A 149 6.38 9.69 5.64
C THR A 149 6.00 8.23 5.44
N ILE A 150 6.66 7.53 4.52
CA ILE A 150 6.48 6.10 4.27
C ILE A 150 6.75 5.31 5.55
N ALA A 151 7.86 5.56 6.25
CA ALA A 151 8.17 4.86 7.49
C ALA A 151 7.09 5.05 8.56
N VAL A 152 6.60 6.28 8.76
CA VAL A 152 5.49 6.56 9.69
C VAL A 152 4.21 5.83 9.26
N VAL A 153 3.91 5.82 7.96
CA VAL A 153 2.76 5.12 7.40
C VAL A 153 2.87 3.61 7.62
N THR A 154 4.01 3.00 7.33
CA THR A 154 4.23 1.56 7.55
C THR A 154 4.07 1.18 9.02
N VAL A 155 4.60 1.98 9.95
CA VAL A 155 4.40 1.75 11.40
C VAL A 155 2.92 1.87 11.78
N LEU A 156 2.21 2.85 11.23
CA LEU A 156 0.77 3.03 11.47
C LEU A 156 -0.05 1.87 10.90
N GLU A 157 0.29 1.38 9.71
CA GLU A 157 -0.35 0.24 9.07
C GLU A 157 -0.15 -1.04 9.88
N VAL A 158 1.10 -1.35 10.26
CA VAL A 158 1.45 -2.54 11.06
C VAL A 158 0.77 -2.51 12.44
N SER A 159 0.82 -1.36 13.12
CA SER A 159 0.15 -1.21 14.43
C SER A 159 -1.37 -1.35 14.33
N SER A 160 -1.98 -0.82 13.27
CA SER A 160 -3.42 -0.96 13.03
C SER A 160 -3.81 -2.40 12.69
N MET A 161 -3.01 -3.10 11.87
CA MET A 161 -3.21 -4.53 11.59
C MET A 161 -3.08 -5.38 12.85
N ALA A 162 -2.09 -5.09 13.70
CA ALA A 162 -1.92 -5.79 14.98
C ALA A 162 -3.13 -5.57 15.91
N LEU A 163 -3.67 -4.35 15.98
CA LEU A 163 -4.89 -4.05 16.73
C LEU A 163 -6.11 -4.81 16.19
N LEU A 164 -6.29 -4.83 14.86
CA LEU A 164 -7.37 -5.59 14.23
C LEU A 164 -7.24 -7.10 14.52
N GLY A 165 -6.01 -7.64 14.46
CA GLY A 165 -5.72 -9.02 14.80
C GLY A 165 -6.04 -9.35 16.28
N ALA A 166 -5.67 -8.46 17.20
CA ALA A 166 -5.99 -8.61 18.62
C ALA A 166 -7.51 -8.59 18.89
N LEU A 167 -8.25 -7.69 18.24
CA LEU A 167 -9.71 -7.63 18.33
C LEU A 167 -10.36 -8.90 17.76
N LEU A 168 -9.88 -9.39 16.62
CA LEU A 168 -10.37 -10.63 16.02
C LEU A 168 -10.07 -11.84 16.91
N TYR A 169 -8.87 -11.92 17.49
CA TYR A 169 -8.51 -12.97 18.44
C TYR A 169 -9.41 -12.94 19.68
N ALA A 170 -9.69 -11.75 20.23
CA ALA A 170 -10.60 -11.60 21.36
C ALA A 170 -12.05 -12.04 21.03
N MET A 171 -12.51 -11.81 19.80
CA MET A 171 -13.83 -12.27 19.30
C MET A 171 -13.91 -13.80 19.23
N ILE A 172 -12.86 -14.44 18.70
CA ILE A 172 -12.81 -15.90 18.51
C ILE A 172 -12.58 -16.61 19.84
N GLY A 173 -11.59 -16.18 20.63
CA GLY A 173 -11.25 -16.75 21.94
C GLY A 173 -12.31 -16.49 23.00
N GLY A 174 -13.13 -15.44 22.85
CA GLY A 174 -14.26 -15.15 23.75
C GLY A 174 -15.46 -16.10 23.60
N ARG A 175 -15.47 -16.98 22.60
CA ARG A 175 -16.59 -17.87 22.27
C ARG A 175 -16.72 -19.10 23.18
N GLY A 176 -15.69 -19.40 23.98
CA GLY A 176 -15.66 -20.52 24.94
C GLY A 176 -16.01 -20.16 26.39
N SER A 177 -16.20 -18.87 26.69
CA SER A 177 -16.62 -18.41 28.03
C SER A 177 -18.04 -17.89 27.97
N SER A 178 -18.84 -18.09 29.01
CA SER A 178 -20.21 -17.57 29.21
C SER A 178 -20.29 -16.03 29.26
N LYS A 179 -19.68 -15.35 28.29
CA LYS A 179 -19.71 -13.89 28.13
C LYS A 179 -21.10 -13.53 27.61
N SER A 180 -21.74 -12.58 28.28
CA SER A 180 -22.99 -11.95 27.85
C SER A 180 -22.90 -11.56 26.37
N GLY A 181 -23.95 -11.86 25.59
CA GLY A 181 -24.03 -11.50 24.16
C GLY A 181 -23.78 -10.01 23.90
N VAL A 182 -23.99 -9.15 24.90
CA VAL A 182 -23.67 -7.71 24.85
C VAL A 182 -22.17 -7.47 24.61
N ILE A 183 -21.28 -8.21 25.27
CA ILE A 183 -19.82 -8.05 25.11
C ILE A 183 -19.40 -8.39 23.69
N PHE A 184 -20.00 -9.44 23.11
CA PHE A 184 -19.73 -9.85 21.73
C PHE A 184 -20.20 -8.79 20.72
N VAL A 185 -21.40 -8.21 20.93
CA VAL A 185 -21.92 -7.13 20.08
C VAL A 185 -21.03 -5.88 20.17
N VAL A 186 -20.62 -5.47 21.36
CA VAL A 186 -19.72 -4.32 21.56
C VAL A 186 -18.38 -4.56 20.88
N LEU A 187 -17.79 -5.75 21.05
CA LEU A 187 -16.52 -6.09 20.42
C LEU A 187 -16.62 -6.15 18.90
N GLY A 188 -17.74 -6.66 18.37
CA GLY A 188 -18.03 -6.64 16.94
C GLY A 188 -18.16 -5.21 16.40
N LEU A 189 -18.84 -4.32 17.12
CA LEU A 189 -18.95 -2.91 16.74
C LEU A 189 -17.58 -2.21 16.76
N LEU A 190 -16.77 -2.45 17.78
CA LEU A 190 -15.40 -1.94 17.88
C LEU A 190 -14.54 -2.44 16.72
N PHE A 191 -14.68 -3.71 16.34
CA PHE A 191 -13.98 -4.29 15.20
C PHE A 191 -14.38 -3.59 13.90
N VAL A 192 -15.68 -3.42 13.64
CA VAL A 192 -16.17 -2.69 12.44
C VAL A 192 -15.65 -1.26 12.43
N LEU A 193 -15.70 -0.56 13.56
CA LEU A 193 -15.19 0.81 13.68
C LEU A 193 -13.69 0.87 13.41
N ALA A 194 -12.91 -0.09 13.95
CA ALA A 194 -11.47 -0.20 13.72
C ALA A 194 -11.16 -0.46 12.24
N VAL A 195 -11.94 -1.30 11.54
CA VAL A 195 -11.79 -1.55 10.10
C VAL A 195 -12.06 -0.26 9.30
N ILE A 196 -13.13 0.47 9.62
CA ILE A 196 -13.45 1.74 8.94
C ILE A 196 -12.33 2.76 9.17
N ALA A 197 -11.85 2.89 10.41
CA ALA A 197 -10.75 3.78 10.76
C ALA A 197 -9.47 3.38 10.02
N PHE A 198 -9.15 2.09 9.95
CA PHE A 198 -8.01 1.57 9.20
C PHE A 198 -8.09 1.94 7.71
N LEU A 199 -9.22 1.68 7.05
CA LEU A 199 -9.42 2.02 5.65
C LEU A 199 -9.24 3.52 5.39
N TYR A 200 -9.79 4.36 6.28
CA TYR A 200 -9.66 5.81 6.17
C TYR A 200 -8.21 6.27 6.37
N LEU A 201 -7.52 5.75 7.39
CA LEU A 201 -6.13 6.10 7.69
C LEU A 201 -5.19 5.74 6.53
N ASN A 202 -5.39 4.60 5.87
CA ASN A 202 -4.59 4.22 4.71
C ASN A 202 -4.82 5.15 3.50
N VAL A 203 -6.06 5.57 3.28
CA VAL A 203 -6.37 6.53 2.22
C VAL A 203 -5.74 7.89 2.52
N VAL A 204 -5.79 8.35 3.78
CA VAL A 204 -5.05 9.53 4.25
C VAL A 204 -3.54 9.33 4.12
N ALA A 205 -3.03 8.14 4.39
CA ALA A 205 -1.62 7.79 4.29
C ALA A 205 -1.11 7.88 2.86
N MET A 206 -1.83 7.29 1.88
CA MET A 206 -1.46 7.39 0.47
C MET A 206 -1.42 8.85 -0.02
N VAL A 207 -2.43 9.65 0.34
CA VAL A 207 -2.46 11.08 0.01
C VAL A 207 -1.36 11.84 0.77
N GLY A 208 -1.01 11.42 1.99
CA GLY A 208 0.10 11.97 2.77
C GLY A 208 1.46 11.69 2.14
N VAL A 209 1.69 10.49 1.62
CA VAL A 209 2.91 10.16 0.88
C VAL A 209 2.97 10.98 -0.42
N ALA A 210 1.86 11.11 -1.15
CA ALA A 210 1.79 12.00 -2.31
C ALA A 210 2.17 13.44 -1.94
N ALA A 211 1.58 13.99 -0.86
CA ALA A 211 1.88 15.33 -0.36
C ALA A 211 3.36 15.49 -0.01
N SER A 212 3.98 14.46 0.57
CA SER A 212 5.38 14.47 0.95
C SER A 212 6.32 14.45 -0.26
N VAL A 213 5.92 13.80 -1.36
CA VAL A 213 6.69 13.74 -2.60
C VAL A 213 6.55 15.04 -3.40
N VAL A 214 5.36 15.64 -3.40
CA VAL A 214 5.06 16.88 -4.13
C VAL A 214 5.66 18.11 -3.44
N ASP A 215 5.48 18.24 -2.12
CA ASP A 215 5.88 19.47 -1.39
C ASP A 215 7.33 19.42 -0.86
N GLY A 216 7.97 18.23 -0.82
CA GLY A 216 9.39 18.01 -0.51
C GLY A 216 9.90 18.47 0.87
N GLU A 217 10.02 19.78 1.09
CA GLU A 217 10.72 20.37 2.24
C GLU A 217 9.81 20.75 3.41
N GLY A 218 8.55 21.10 3.15
CA GLY A 218 7.60 21.52 4.18
C GLY A 218 6.73 20.41 4.79
N CYS A 219 6.54 19.30 4.08
CA CYS A 219 5.54 18.26 4.43
C CYS A 219 6.21 16.88 4.54
N ARG A 220 6.47 16.43 5.78
CA ARG A 220 7.13 15.13 6.05
C ARG A 220 6.52 14.45 7.27
N GLY A 221 6.47 13.12 7.28
CA GLY A 221 5.96 12.33 8.40
C GLY A 221 4.53 12.72 8.78
N LEU A 222 4.31 12.93 10.08
CA LEU A 222 3.03 13.37 10.63
C LEU A 222 2.51 14.70 10.06
N ARG A 223 3.39 15.61 9.62
CA ARG A 223 2.95 16.87 9.00
C ARG A 223 2.28 16.63 7.64
N ALA A 224 2.83 15.71 6.85
CA ALA A 224 2.24 15.32 5.58
C ALA A 224 0.88 14.63 5.79
N LEU A 225 0.79 13.73 6.78
CA LEU A 225 -0.47 13.10 7.17
C LEU A 225 -1.52 14.10 7.66
N ARG A 226 -1.12 15.07 8.50
CA ARG A 226 -2.02 16.14 8.97
C ARG A 226 -2.54 16.99 7.80
N ARG A 227 -1.69 17.28 6.82
CA ARG A 227 -2.08 18.03 5.61
C ARG A 227 -3.07 17.22 4.78
N ALA A 228 -2.79 15.95 4.52
CA ALA A 228 -3.69 15.05 3.81
C ALA A 228 -5.04 14.91 4.54
N TRP A 229 -5.02 14.75 5.86
CA TRP A 229 -6.22 14.73 6.70
C TRP A 229 -7.05 16.01 6.55
N GLY A 230 -6.40 17.18 6.59
CA GLY A 230 -7.07 18.47 6.40
C GLY A 230 -7.73 18.61 5.03
N LEU A 231 -7.07 18.13 3.97
CA LEU A 231 -7.62 18.13 2.61
C LEU A 231 -8.82 17.18 2.48
N MET A 232 -8.74 16.00 3.07
CA MET A 232 -9.83 15.01 3.06
C MET A 232 -11.06 15.48 3.82
N THR A 233 -10.87 16.09 4.98
CA THR A 233 -11.98 16.52 5.84
C THR A 233 -12.66 17.79 5.34
N ARG A 234 -11.91 18.76 4.79
CA ARG A 234 -12.44 20.10 4.50
C ARG A 234 -12.97 20.30 3.09
N VAL A 235 -12.36 19.68 2.08
CA VAL A 235 -12.57 20.11 0.68
C VAL A 235 -13.36 19.08 -0.12
N LYS A 236 -13.08 17.77 0.00
CA LYS A 236 -13.61 16.74 -0.92
C LYS A 236 -13.74 15.32 -0.33
N TRP A 237 -14.26 15.14 0.89
CA TRP A 237 -14.37 13.81 1.55
C TRP A 237 -15.03 12.72 0.67
N LYS A 238 -16.08 13.10 -0.09
CA LYS A 238 -16.76 12.20 -1.05
C LYS A 238 -15.83 11.67 -2.16
N LYS A 239 -14.89 12.49 -2.64
CA LYS A 239 -13.88 12.09 -3.66
C LYS A 239 -12.75 11.29 -3.04
N GLY A 240 -12.36 11.61 -1.79
CA GLY A 240 -11.42 10.80 -1.02
C GLY A 240 -11.92 9.37 -0.79
N PHE A 241 -13.22 9.19 -0.53
CA PHE A 241 -13.84 7.87 -0.39
C PHE A 241 -13.75 7.03 -1.68
N VAL A 242 -13.83 7.67 -2.85
CA VAL A 242 -13.64 6.98 -4.14
C VAL A 242 -12.23 6.42 -4.30
N LEU A 243 -11.23 6.92 -3.56
CA LEU A 243 -9.88 6.34 -3.55
C LEU A 243 -9.84 4.94 -2.93
N LEU A 244 -10.84 4.55 -2.13
CA LEU A 244 -10.96 3.18 -1.61
C LEU A 244 -11.18 2.15 -2.73
N LEU A 245 -11.77 2.57 -3.86
CA LEU A 245 -12.03 1.70 -5.00
C LEU A 245 -10.70 1.12 -5.57
N PRO A 246 -9.74 1.94 -6.05
CA PRO A 246 -8.45 1.43 -6.50
C PRO A 246 -7.55 0.91 -5.38
N ALA A 247 -7.65 1.46 -4.16
CA ALA A 247 -6.79 1.06 -3.05
C ALA A 247 -7.15 -0.31 -2.45
N TYR A 248 -8.44 -0.68 -2.45
CA TYR A 248 -8.92 -1.86 -1.73
C TYR A 248 -9.79 -2.77 -2.56
N LEU A 249 -10.80 -2.24 -3.24
CA LEU A 249 -11.76 -3.08 -3.95
C LEU A 249 -11.08 -3.81 -5.12
N LEU A 250 -10.30 -3.08 -5.93
CA LEU A 250 -9.57 -3.69 -7.06
C LEU A 250 -8.59 -4.78 -6.59
N PRO A 251 -7.69 -4.54 -5.62
CA PRO A 251 -6.82 -5.60 -5.08
C PRO A 251 -7.60 -6.79 -4.51
N THR A 252 -8.74 -6.55 -3.87
CA THR A 252 -9.58 -7.63 -3.32
C THR A 252 -10.13 -8.54 -4.42
N LEU A 253 -10.46 -8.00 -5.60
CA LEU A 253 -10.88 -8.80 -6.76
C LEU A 253 -9.76 -9.66 -7.33
N VAL A 254 -8.50 -9.23 -7.15
CA VAL A 254 -7.30 -9.93 -7.63
C VAL A 254 -6.81 -10.97 -6.61
N ALA A 255 -7.10 -10.79 -5.31
CA ALA A 255 -6.66 -11.67 -4.22
C ALA A 255 -6.97 -13.17 -4.39
N PRO A 256 -8.12 -13.61 -4.95
CA PRO A 256 -8.38 -15.03 -5.18
C PRO A 256 -7.32 -15.70 -6.08
N LEU A 257 -6.75 -14.97 -7.05
CA LEU A 257 -5.70 -15.51 -7.92
C LEU A 257 -4.44 -15.90 -7.13
N TYR A 258 -4.11 -15.16 -6.07
CA TYR A 258 -3.02 -15.53 -5.18
C TYR A 258 -3.31 -16.85 -4.46
N ALA A 259 -4.52 -17.00 -3.91
CA ALA A 259 -4.92 -18.23 -3.23
C ALA A 259 -4.91 -19.44 -4.17
N PHE A 260 -5.44 -19.28 -5.39
CA PHE A 260 -5.36 -20.32 -6.41
C PHE A 260 -3.92 -20.63 -6.81
N GLY A 261 -3.08 -19.62 -7.05
CA GLY A 261 -1.67 -19.82 -7.37
C GLY A 261 -0.92 -20.61 -6.29
N MET A 262 -1.18 -20.28 -5.03
CA MET A 262 -0.63 -21.00 -3.87
C MET A 262 -1.12 -22.46 -3.76
N MET A 263 -2.38 -22.72 -4.11
CA MET A 263 -2.95 -24.07 -4.12
C MET A 263 -2.38 -24.91 -5.25
N TYR A 264 -2.38 -24.38 -6.48
CA TYR A 264 -1.87 -25.07 -7.66
C TYR A 264 -0.36 -25.29 -7.63
N ALA A 265 0.40 -24.41 -6.97
CA ALA A 265 1.85 -24.60 -6.81
C ALA A 265 2.21 -25.93 -6.15
N LYS A 266 1.34 -26.48 -5.30
CA LYS A 266 1.53 -27.80 -4.67
C LYS A 266 1.35 -28.98 -5.63
N THR A 267 0.52 -28.82 -6.66
CA THR A 267 0.21 -29.89 -7.63
C THR A 267 1.05 -29.78 -8.89
N SER A 268 1.15 -28.57 -9.44
CA SER A 268 1.98 -28.24 -10.59
C SER A 268 2.63 -26.89 -10.33
N MET A 269 3.91 -26.95 -10.02
CA MET A 269 4.73 -25.77 -9.74
C MET A 269 4.68 -24.75 -10.89
N ALA A 270 4.71 -25.21 -12.14
CA ALA A 270 4.65 -24.33 -13.32
C ALA A 270 3.33 -23.55 -13.41
N ILE A 271 2.19 -24.22 -13.20
CA ILE A 271 0.87 -23.58 -13.24
C ILE A 271 0.72 -22.62 -12.05
N GLY A 272 1.16 -23.03 -10.86
CA GLY A 272 1.15 -22.18 -9.68
C GLY A 272 1.95 -20.89 -9.87
N LEU A 273 3.18 -20.99 -10.38
CA LEU A 273 4.02 -19.83 -10.68
C LEU A 273 3.43 -18.93 -11.77
N CYS A 274 2.76 -19.49 -12.78
CA CYS A 274 2.06 -18.72 -13.80
C CYS A 274 0.88 -17.92 -13.21
N LEU A 275 0.06 -18.55 -12.35
CA LEU A 275 -1.04 -17.84 -11.68
C LEU A 275 -0.51 -16.76 -10.72
N LEU A 276 0.58 -17.04 -10.01
CA LEU A 276 1.23 -16.05 -9.14
C LEU A 276 1.78 -14.89 -9.97
N SER A 277 2.39 -15.12 -11.12
CA SER A 277 2.89 -14.06 -12.00
C SER A 277 1.77 -13.17 -12.53
N VAL A 278 0.65 -13.77 -12.98
CA VAL A 278 -0.56 -13.02 -13.35
C VAL A 278 -1.07 -12.19 -12.17
N TYR A 279 -1.17 -12.77 -10.97
CA TYR A 279 -1.55 -12.06 -9.76
C TYR A 279 -0.64 -10.85 -9.48
N ALA A 280 0.69 -11.00 -9.50
CA ALA A 280 1.59 -9.89 -9.22
C ALA A 280 1.53 -8.80 -10.28
N LEU A 281 1.33 -9.16 -11.55
CA LEU A 281 1.17 -8.18 -12.62
C LEU A 281 -0.11 -7.35 -12.43
N LEU A 282 -1.23 -8.01 -12.13
CA LEU A 282 -2.49 -7.30 -11.85
C LEU A 282 -2.40 -6.46 -10.57
N SER A 283 -1.80 -7.01 -9.50
CA SER A 283 -1.64 -6.32 -8.22
C SER A 283 -0.73 -5.09 -8.35
N SER A 284 0.38 -5.21 -9.09
CA SER A 284 1.28 -4.08 -9.35
C SER A 284 0.63 -3.00 -10.22
N ALA A 285 -0.18 -3.38 -11.21
CA ALA A 285 -0.96 -2.43 -11.99
C ALA A 285 -1.99 -1.69 -11.12
N CYS A 286 -2.67 -2.40 -10.22
CA CYS A 286 -3.61 -1.80 -9.27
C CYS A 286 -2.91 -0.85 -8.28
N GLU A 287 -1.76 -1.27 -7.74
CA GLU A 287 -0.93 -0.45 -6.84
C GLU A 287 -0.49 0.84 -7.54
N LEU A 288 0.04 0.74 -8.76
CA LEU A 288 0.48 1.89 -9.54
C LEU A 288 -0.69 2.84 -9.87
N PHE A 289 -1.86 2.28 -10.20
CA PHE A 289 -3.07 3.06 -10.42
C PHE A 289 -3.56 3.78 -9.15
N ALA A 290 -3.55 3.11 -8.00
CA ALA A 290 -3.93 3.68 -6.72
C ALA A 290 -3.00 4.84 -6.32
N ILE A 291 -1.70 4.69 -6.54
CA ILE A 291 -0.68 5.74 -6.31
C ILE A 291 -0.86 6.93 -7.25
N ALA A 292 -1.09 6.67 -8.55
CA ALA A 292 -1.40 7.71 -9.52
C ALA A 292 -2.67 8.47 -9.13
N ALA A 293 -3.73 7.77 -8.74
CA ALA A 293 -4.99 8.36 -8.28
C ALA A 293 -4.81 9.22 -7.03
N ALA A 294 -4.03 8.77 -6.05
CA ALA A 294 -3.72 9.54 -4.84
C ALA A 294 -2.96 10.83 -5.18
N THR A 295 -2.03 10.75 -6.13
CA THR A 295 -1.23 11.89 -6.60
C THR A 295 -2.09 12.92 -7.31
N VAL A 296 -2.90 12.52 -8.30
CA VAL A 296 -3.84 13.41 -9.00
C VAL A 296 -4.83 14.03 -8.03
N TYR A 297 -5.39 13.23 -7.12
CA TYR A 297 -6.31 13.72 -6.09
C TYR A 297 -5.65 14.82 -5.25
N TYR A 298 -4.39 14.63 -4.84
CA TYR A 298 -3.65 15.62 -4.07
C TYR A 298 -3.52 16.95 -4.83
N TYR A 299 -3.07 16.92 -6.09
CA TYR A 299 -2.97 18.12 -6.93
C TYR A 299 -4.32 18.84 -7.08
N GLN A 300 -5.38 18.12 -7.46
CA GLN A 300 -6.73 18.70 -7.61
C GLN A 300 -7.36 19.19 -6.30
N ALA A 301 -6.96 18.64 -5.16
CA ALA A 301 -7.40 19.09 -3.84
C ALA A 301 -6.65 20.36 -3.39
N MET A 302 -5.37 20.45 -3.73
CA MET A 302 -4.54 21.62 -3.49
C MET A 302 -5.00 22.82 -4.33
N GLU A 303 -5.18 22.66 -5.64
CA GLU A 303 -5.69 23.72 -6.53
C GLU A 303 -7.07 24.23 -6.08
N GLY A 304 -7.96 23.32 -5.67
CA GLY A 304 -9.28 23.68 -5.15
C GLY A 304 -9.21 24.50 -3.86
N ARG A 305 -8.24 24.19 -2.99
CA ARG A 305 -8.03 24.94 -1.75
C ARG A 305 -7.51 26.35 -2.02
N GLU A 306 -6.53 26.50 -2.91
CA GLU A 306 -5.96 27.80 -3.30
C GLU A 306 -7.01 28.70 -3.98
N GLY A 307 -7.83 28.14 -4.88
CA GLY A 307 -8.93 28.87 -5.51
C GLY A 307 -10.01 29.33 -4.52
N THR A 308 -10.29 28.54 -3.47
CA THR A 308 -11.26 28.92 -2.43
C THR A 308 -10.71 30.06 -1.56
N THR A 309 -9.42 30.00 -1.18
CA THR A 309 -8.78 31.07 -0.40
C THR A 309 -8.63 32.38 -1.16
N ALA A 310 -8.44 32.32 -2.49
CA ALA A 310 -8.40 33.52 -3.33
C ALA A 310 -9.78 34.20 -3.39
N CYS A 311 -10.86 33.43 -3.61
CA CYS A 311 -12.22 33.97 -3.64
C CYS A 311 -12.66 34.55 -2.28
N ASP A 312 -12.26 33.94 -1.17
CA ASP A 312 -12.54 34.46 0.18
C ASP A 312 -11.76 35.75 0.51
N HIS A 313 -10.61 35.98 -0.13
CA HIS A 313 -9.86 37.23 0.03
C HIS A 313 -10.47 38.37 -0.78
N ASP A 314 -10.93 38.09 -2.00
CA ASP A 314 -11.61 39.09 -2.84
C ASP A 314 -12.99 39.50 -2.27
N ALA A 315 -13.69 38.58 -1.60
CA ALA A 315 -14.97 38.88 -0.94
C ALA A 315 -14.84 39.72 0.36
N LYS A 316 -13.62 39.94 0.86
CA LYS A 316 -13.36 40.65 2.13
C LYS A 316 -12.76 42.04 1.99
N ILE A 317 -12.60 42.53 0.76
CA ILE A 317 -12.25 43.94 0.52
C ILE A 317 -13.54 44.74 0.74
N PRO A 318 -13.64 45.58 1.80
CA PRO A 318 -14.77 46.49 1.91
C PRO A 318 -14.62 47.48 0.77
N THR A 319 -15.55 47.45 -0.18
CA THR A 319 -15.76 48.56 -1.11
C THR A 319 -16.18 49.76 -0.28
N GLY A 320 -15.18 50.52 0.19
CA GLY A 320 -15.36 51.83 0.78
C GLY A 320 -15.79 52.79 -0.31
N GLU A 321 -17.07 52.74 -0.68
CA GLU A 321 -17.71 53.84 -1.39
C GLU A 321 -17.81 55.01 -0.42
N THR A 322 -16.84 55.90 -0.51
CA THR A 322 -16.94 57.29 -0.06
C THR A 322 -18.08 57.96 -0.83
N ASN A 323 -19.24 58.09 -0.19
CA ASN A 323 -20.28 59.00 -0.65
C ASN A 323 -19.84 60.44 -0.37
N VAL A 324 -19.76 61.21 -1.45
CA VAL A 324 -19.63 62.67 -1.50
C VAL A 324 -20.91 63.34 -0.99
#